data_AF-A0A7M2C6J2-F1
#
_entry.id   AF-A0A7M2C6J2-F1
#
_cell.length_a   1.000
_cell.length_b   1.000
_cell.length_c   1.000
_cell.angle_alpha   90.00
_cell.angle_beta   90.00
_cell.angle_gamma   90.00
#
_symmetry.space_group_name_H-M   'P 1'
#
loop_
_entity.id
_entity.type
_entity.pdbx_description
1 polymer ?
#
loop_
_entity_poly.entity_id
_entity_poly.type
_entity_poly.pdbx_seq_one_letter_code
_entity_poly.pdbx_strand_id
1 'polypeptide(L)'
;MSSKPSPFIRCAVVTSLSLCLWATGCTNGSGPAPQSSPPTSSPTPTPTESTPTTSITATSTSAAPSPSAWPEVVSDVQSGVGQLFVTTCEYDGTGTGFLIEPNLVVTAAHVVRDAAAISVAFGRTSVNATVVGTNDVADIALVRTDQPVQGHEFQLRTSEPPVATDIAALGFPLGRPFTFTKGTVSALDAEQDTGDGILRNLIQTDTAVNYGNSGGPLITQDGQVAGVVVTAEIRGNFRAEGIAYAVTAPRVAAAVNEWKSRSTPVAFKDCGNAPAPDSGFFPFTVSADHDQARSIGQSLLLHGQGINQGAYTAAFKLLTPELQATFGDAARWSKDLGSSYWTRAELIKVTGAPSADDLSADVNLQTIQDAADAYHGTDQTCSNWRIRYSMHWDGTRWLIAGTSLPFGDPTAC
;
A
#
# COMPACT_ATOMS: atom_id res chain seq x y z
N MET A 1 29.10 -14.64 44.92
CA MET A 1 27.65 -14.91 44.85
C MET A 1 26.99 -13.65 44.32
N SER A 2 26.68 -13.63 43.03
CA SER A 2 26.21 -12.46 42.29
C SER A 2 24.71 -12.58 42.10
N SER A 3 23.93 -11.65 42.65
CA SER A 3 22.47 -11.62 42.56
C SER A 3 22.03 -11.16 41.17
N LYS A 4 21.38 -12.05 40.40
CA LYS A 4 20.65 -11.72 39.17
C LYS A 4 19.38 -10.90 39.51
N PRO A 5 19.03 -9.86 38.76
CA PRO A 5 17.71 -9.23 38.86
C PRO A 5 16.64 -10.04 38.08
N SER A 6 15.41 -10.03 38.60
CA SER A 6 14.22 -10.74 38.11
C SER A 6 13.56 -10.09 36.88
N PRO A 7 12.87 -10.83 36.00
CA PRO A 7 12.18 -10.28 34.84
C PRO A 7 10.78 -9.76 35.24
N PHE A 8 10.47 -8.52 34.89
CA PHE A 8 9.15 -7.89 35.09
C PHE A 8 8.54 -7.47 33.75
N ILE A 9 7.21 -7.54 33.71
CA ILE A 9 6.23 -7.00 32.73
C ILE A 9 6.73 -5.71 32.09
N ARG A 10 6.72 -5.65 30.75
CA ARG A 10 6.91 -4.39 30.03
C ARG A 10 5.89 -4.23 28.91
N CYS A 11 4.71 -3.76 29.31
CA CYS A 11 3.80 -2.96 28.50
C CYS A 11 3.15 -1.87 29.37
N ALA A 12 3.00 -0.68 28.76
CA ALA A 12 2.06 0.41 29.06
C ALA A 12 2.42 1.55 30.06
N VAL A 13 2.56 2.75 29.46
CA VAL A 13 1.84 4.02 29.76
C VAL A 13 2.42 5.02 30.79
N VAL A 14 2.90 6.14 30.21
CA VAL A 14 2.67 7.58 30.51
C VAL A 14 2.63 8.05 31.97
N THR A 15 3.58 8.92 32.31
CA THR A 15 3.47 9.86 33.44
C THR A 15 3.17 11.29 32.97
N SER A 16 2.34 11.93 33.79
CA SER A 16 1.60 13.17 33.64
C SER A 16 2.44 14.46 33.69
N LEU A 17 1.86 15.49 33.06
CA LEU A 17 2.21 16.91 33.05
C LEU A 17 2.29 17.53 34.46
N SER A 18 3.27 18.41 34.70
CA SER A 18 3.09 19.63 35.51
C SER A 18 4.12 20.72 35.21
N LEU A 19 3.55 21.91 35.13
CA LEU A 19 4.01 23.25 34.76
C LEU A 19 5.10 23.84 35.70
N CYS A 20 6.07 24.58 35.16
CA CYS A 20 6.50 25.87 35.74
C CYS A 20 7.28 26.73 34.73
N LEU A 21 6.91 28.02 34.71
CA LEU A 21 7.45 29.16 33.96
C LEU A 21 8.90 29.52 34.39
N TRP A 22 9.59 30.31 33.54
CA TRP A 22 10.14 31.68 33.74
C TRP A 22 11.14 31.93 32.57
N ALA A 23 10.79 32.80 31.59
CA ALA A 23 11.11 34.23 31.49
C ALA A 23 12.37 34.51 30.63
N THR A 24 12.20 35.00 29.39
CA THR A 24 12.43 36.39 28.89
C THR A 24 13.83 36.70 28.33
N GLY A 25 13.84 37.28 27.12
CA GLY A 25 14.97 38.04 26.51
C GLY A 25 14.98 37.91 24.98
N CYS A 26 14.36 38.82 24.21
CA CYS A 26 14.97 39.98 23.50
C CYS A 26 15.90 39.55 22.33
N THR A 27 15.89 40.08 21.09
CA THR A 27 15.25 41.22 20.39
C THR A 27 15.61 41.13 18.89
N ASN A 28 14.74 41.72 18.04
CA ASN A 28 14.99 42.48 16.79
C ASN A 28 15.85 41.93 15.61
N GLY A 29 15.27 42.03 14.41
CA GLY A 29 15.99 42.08 13.14
C GLY A 29 15.05 41.85 11.93
N SER A 30 14.25 42.85 11.55
CA SER A 30 14.45 43.65 10.33
C SER A 30 14.20 42.87 9.03
N GLY A 31 12.99 42.98 8.48
CA GLY A 31 12.70 42.62 7.09
C GLY A 31 13.19 43.69 6.10
N PRO A 32 13.26 43.36 4.80
CA PRO A 32 13.10 44.34 3.75
C PRO A 32 11.82 44.11 2.92
N ALA A 33 11.39 45.24 2.36
CA ALA A 33 10.15 45.56 1.66
C ALA A 33 9.92 44.79 0.33
N PRO A 34 8.68 44.79 -0.19
CA PRO A 34 8.33 44.08 -1.42
C PRO A 34 8.86 44.83 -2.66
N GLN A 35 9.45 44.10 -3.60
CA GLN A 35 9.82 44.65 -4.90
C GLN A 35 8.63 44.62 -5.87
N SER A 36 8.50 45.77 -6.53
CA SER A 36 7.47 46.26 -7.44
C SER A 36 7.24 45.42 -8.70
N SER A 37 5.96 45.20 -9.02
CA SER A 37 5.47 44.74 -10.32
C SER A 37 5.74 45.76 -11.44
N PRO A 38 6.06 45.34 -12.68
CA PRO A 38 6.03 46.21 -13.86
C PRO A 38 4.58 46.54 -14.31
N PRO A 39 4.38 47.64 -15.05
CA PRO A 39 3.05 48.21 -15.28
C PRO A 39 2.22 47.46 -16.32
N THR A 40 0.92 47.44 -16.05
CA THR A 40 -0.18 47.06 -16.92
C THR A 40 -0.23 47.94 -18.16
N SER A 41 -0.04 47.35 -19.34
CA SER A 41 -0.32 48.00 -20.63
C SER A 41 -1.79 47.81 -21.01
N SER A 42 -2.54 48.92 -20.97
CA SER A 42 -3.87 49.06 -21.58
C SER A 42 -3.82 48.87 -23.10
N PRO A 43 -4.73 48.11 -23.72
CA PRO A 43 -5.04 48.27 -25.13
C PRO A 43 -6.11 49.35 -25.35
N THR A 44 -5.78 50.33 -26.20
CA THR A 44 -6.68 51.32 -26.83
C THR A 44 -7.72 50.61 -27.71
N PRO A 45 -8.98 51.12 -27.79
CA PRO A 45 -10.05 50.47 -28.55
C PRO A 45 -9.90 50.69 -30.06
N THR A 46 -10.17 49.64 -30.84
CA THR A 46 -10.28 49.67 -32.31
C THR A 46 -11.70 49.23 -32.69
N PRO A 47 -12.31 49.85 -33.71
CA PRO A 47 -13.76 50.03 -33.78
C PRO A 47 -14.51 48.80 -34.30
N THR A 48 -15.77 48.73 -33.86
CA THR A 48 -16.82 47.84 -34.35
C THR A 48 -17.03 48.02 -35.85
N GLU A 49 -16.72 46.98 -36.63
CA GLU A 49 -17.20 46.83 -38.00
C GLU A 49 -18.25 45.73 -38.03
N SER A 50 -19.48 46.11 -38.36
CA SER A 50 -20.62 45.22 -38.55
C SER A 50 -20.68 44.78 -40.01
N THR A 51 -20.76 43.48 -40.26
CA THR A 51 -21.20 42.91 -41.54
C THR A 51 -21.80 41.51 -41.30
N PRO A 52 -22.65 41.01 -42.22
CA PRO A 52 -23.96 40.46 -41.87
C PRO A 52 -23.93 38.96 -41.56
N THR A 53 -24.86 38.57 -40.68
CA THR A 53 -25.22 37.18 -40.39
C THR A 53 -25.74 36.50 -41.66
N THR A 54 -24.92 35.65 -42.25
CA THR A 54 -25.38 34.61 -43.20
C THR A 54 -25.62 33.34 -42.39
N SER A 55 -26.89 33.06 -42.11
CA SER A 55 -27.31 31.81 -41.46
C SER A 55 -27.14 30.66 -42.43
N ILE A 56 -25.99 29.99 -42.36
CA ILE A 56 -25.80 28.65 -42.93
C ILE A 56 -26.33 27.66 -41.89
N THR A 57 -27.46 27.03 -42.23
CA THR A 57 -27.99 25.86 -41.51
C THR A 57 -26.95 24.76 -41.55
N ALA A 58 -26.22 24.59 -40.45
CA ALA A 58 -25.35 23.43 -40.25
C ALA A 58 -26.24 22.22 -39.94
N THR A 59 -26.32 21.31 -40.90
CA THR A 59 -26.84 19.96 -40.72
C THR A 59 -26.07 19.31 -39.57
N SER A 60 -26.77 18.97 -38.50
CA SER A 60 -26.23 18.29 -37.33
C SER A 60 -25.74 16.89 -37.72
N THR A 61 -24.46 16.80 -38.08
CA THR A 61 -23.71 15.54 -38.09
C THR A 61 -23.60 15.07 -36.64
N SER A 62 -24.08 13.86 -36.38
CA SER A 62 -23.92 13.15 -35.10
C SER A 62 -22.45 13.23 -34.67
N ALA A 63 -22.16 14.01 -33.62
CA ALA A 63 -20.84 14.09 -33.04
C ALA A 63 -20.46 12.71 -32.51
N ALA A 64 -19.30 12.20 -32.94
CA ALA A 64 -18.61 11.18 -32.17
C ALA A 64 -18.43 11.71 -30.73
N PRO A 65 -18.57 10.86 -29.69
CA PRO A 65 -18.35 11.31 -28.31
C PRO A 65 -16.96 11.96 -28.23
N SER A 66 -16.91 13.18 -27.70
CA SER A 66 -15.64 13.83 -27.41
C SER A 66 -14.88 12.96 -26.40
N PRO A 67 -13.55 12.79 -26.54
CA PRO A 67 -12.79 12.00 -25.58
C PRO A 67 -12.98 12.56 -24.17
N SER A 68 -13.30 11.68 -23.22
CA SER A 68 -13.53 12.03 -21.82
C SER A 68 -12.31 12.76 -21.26
N ALA A 69 -12.54 13.81 -20.46
CA ALA A 69 -11.46 14.53 -19.82
C ALA A 69 -10.84 13.67 -18.70
N TRP A 70 -9.53 13.75 -18.49
CA TRP A 70 -8.83 12.96 -17.47
C TRP A 70 -9.46 12.98 -16.07
N PRO A 71 -9.98 14.11 -15.54
CA PRO A 71 -10.64 14.10 -14.23
C PRO A 71 -11.85 13.16 -14.14
N GLU A 72 -12.64 13.07 -15.22
CA GLU A 72 -13.80 12.17 -15.30
C GLU A 72 -13.34 10.71 -15.35
N VAL A 73 -12.40 10.40 -16.25
CA VAL A 73 -11.80 9.06 -16.38
C VAL A 73 -11.22 8.60 -15.04
N VAL A 74 -10.45 9.44 -14.37
CA VAL A 74 -9.84 9.10 -13.06
C VAL A 74 -10.90 8.90 -12.00
N SER A 75 -11.93 9.76 -11.97
CA SER A 75 -13.06 9.61 -11.03
C SER A 75 -13.73 8.25 -11.17
N ASP A 76 -13.89 7.77 -12.40
CA ASP A 76 -14.55 6.51 -12.71
C ASP A 76 -13.69 5.29 -12.35
N VAL A 77 -12.37 5.36 -12.56
CA VAL A 77 -11.50 4.18 -12.46
C VAL A 77 -10.68 4.09 -11.18
N GLN A 78 -10.47 5.18 -10.44
CA GLN A 78 -9.55 5.21 -9.28
C GLN A 78 -9.91 4.20 -8.18
N SER A 79 -11.19 3.86 -8.03
CA SER A 79 -11.66 2.87 -7.05
C SER A 79 -11.12 1.45 -7.31
N GLY A 80 -10.71 1.17 -8.56
CA GLY A 80 -10.10 -0.08 -8.97
C GLY A 80 -8.60 -0.17 -8.75
N VAL A 81 -7.94 0.90 -8.31
CA VAL A 81 -6.48 0.96 -8.13
C VAL A 81 -6.14 0.75 -6.65
N GLY A 82 -5.36 -0.29 -6.37
CA GLY A 82 -5.00 -0.71 -5.02
C GLY A 82 -3.52 -0.50 -4.71
N GLN A 83 -3.22 -0.10 -3.47
CA GLN A 83 -1.86 -0.05 -2.95
C GLN A 83 -1.49 -1.41 -2.36
N LEU A 84 -0.41 -2.00 -2.86
CA LEU A 84 0.11 -3.25 -2.30
C LEU A 84 1.05 -2.95 -1.14
N PHE A 85 0.89 -3.71 -0.06
CA PHE A 85 1.87 -3.84 1.01
C PHE A 85 2.38 -5.27 1.00
N VAL A 86 3.69 -5.42 0.82
CA VAL A 86 4.34 -6.72 0.74
C VAL A 86 5.34 -6.81 1.86
N THR A 87 5.22 -7.85 2.67
CA THR A 87 6.18 -8.17 3.71
C THR A 87 7.08 -9.27 3.19
N THR A 88 8.39 -9.06 3.24
CA THR A 88 9.40 -10.09 2.98
C THR A 88 10.12 -10.44 4.29
N CYS A 89 11.03 -11.41 4.25
CA CYS A 89 11.84 -11.77 5.41
C CYS A 89 12.78 -10.66 5.88
N GLU A 90 13.18 -9.76 4.98
CA GLU A 90 14.18 -8.73 5.26
C GLU A 90 13.58 -7.33 5.39
N TYR A 91 12.58 -7.01 4.57
CA TYR A 91 12.01 -5.67 4.48
C TYR A 91 10.53 -5.68 4.07
N ASP A 92 9.89 -4.51 4.17
CA ASP A 92 8.57 -4.28 3.60
C ASP A 92 8.72 -3.52 2.29
N GLY A 93 7.91 -3.89 1.31
CA GLY A 93 7.77 -3.25 0.02
C GLY A 93 6.37 -2.65 -0.15
N THR A 94 6.27 -1.66 -1.03
CA THR A 94 5.00 -1.12 -1.48
C THR A 94 4.97 -1.07 -3.00
N GLY A 95 3.80 -1.32 -3.57
CA GLY A 95 3.58 -1.21 -5.01
C GLY A 95 2.15 -0.77 -5.33
N THR A 96 1.81 -0.81 -6.60
CA THR A 96 0.45 -0.59 -7.08
C THR A 96 -0.07 -1.84 -7.77
N GLY A 97 -1.38 -2.05 -7.73
CA GLY A 97 -2.07 -3.03 -8.55
C GLY A 97 -3.45 -2.52 -8.92
N PHE A 98 -4.15 -3.26 -9.77
CA PHE A 98 -5.50 -2.89 -10.18
C PHE A 98 -6.40 -4.10 -10.38
N LEU A 99 -7.68 -3.92 -10.08
CA LEU A 99 -8.71 -4.95 -10.20
C LEU A 99 -9.02 -5.25 -11.66
N ILE A 100 -9.08 -6.54 -12.00
CA ILE A 100 -9.58 -7.04 -13.29
C ILE A 100 -10.82 -7.93 -13.13
N GLU A 101 -11.04 -8.43 -11.91
CA GLU A 101 -12.25 -9.10 -11.44
C GLU A 101 -12.38 -8.77 -9.93
N PRO A 102 -13.52 -9.00 -9.27
CA PRO A 102 -13.75 -8.58 -7.88
C PRO A 102 -12.69 -9.04 -6.88
N ASN A 103 -11.98 -10.15 -7.14
CA ASN A 103 -10.91 -10.65 -6.27
C ASN A 103 -9.58 -10.88 -6.99
N LEU A 104 -9.39 -10.36 -8.19
CA LEU A 104 -8.16 -10.53 -8.97
C LEU A 104 -7.52 -9.18 -9.25
N VAL A 105 -6.25 -9.06 -8.84
CA VAL A 105 -5.45 -7.86 -8.95
C VAL A 105 -4.20 -8.16 -9.75
N VAL A 106 -3.98 -7.39 -10.82
CA VAL A 106 -2.72 -7.41 -11.57
C VAL A 106 -1.72 -6.48 -10.90
N THR A 107 -0.45 -6.91 -10.84
CA THR A 107 0.68 -6.10 -10.37
C THR A 107 1.97 -6.54 -11.07
N ALA A 108 3.12 -5.97 -10.70
CA ALA A 108 4.42 -6.36 -11.21
C ALA A 108 5.00 -7.53 -10.38
N ALA A 109 5.75 -8.43 -11.02
CA ALA A 109 6.31 -9.61 -10.35
C ALA A 109 7.29 -9.23 -9.24
N HIS A 110 8.15 -8.24 -9.48
CA HIS A 110 9.11 -7.77 -8.49
C HIS A 110 8.46 -7.15 -7.24
N VAL A 111 7.21 -6.67 -7.32
CA VAL A 111 6.48 -6.14 -6.15
C VAL A 111 6.19 -7.25 -5.14
N VAL A 112 5.85 -8.44 -5.63
CA VAL A 112 5.43 -9.59 -4.80
C VAL A 112 6.51 -10.66 -4.65
N ARG A 113 7.73 -10.37 -5.13
CA ARG A 113 8.87 -11.27 -5.07
C ARG A 113 9.27 -11.53 -3.61
N ASP A 114 9.53 -12.80 -3.29
CA ASP A 114 9.89 -13.27 -1.95
C ASP A 114 8.90 -12.83 -0.84
N ALA A 115 7.64 -12.58 -1.20
CA ALA A 115 6.61 -12.22 -0.23
C ALA A 115 6.43 -13.34 0.80
N ALA A 116 6.47 -12.95 2.07
CA ALA A 116 6.01 -13.72 3.22
C ALA A 116 4.55 -13.40 3.57
N ALA A 117 4.08 -12.18 3.25
CA ALA A 117 2.67 -11.79 3.32
C ALA A 117 2.37 -10.66 2.32
N ILE A 118 1.11 -10.57 1.85
CA ILE A 118 0.64 -9.52 0.95
C ILE A 118 -0.72 -9.01 1.43
N SER A 119 -0.89 -7.68 1.45
CA SER A 119 -2.20 -7.05 1.48
C SER A 119 -2.36 -6.01 0.37
N VAL A 120 -3.60 -5.75 -0.01
CA VAL A 120 -3.97 -4.73 -0.99
C VAL A 120 -4.96 -3.77 -0.36
N ALA A 121 -4.69 -2.47 -0.43
CA ALA A 121 -5.58 -1.43 0.07
C ALA A 121 -6.25 -0.66 -1.06
N PHE A 122 -7.58 -0.61 -1.02
CA PHE A 122 -8.45 0.18 -1.87
C PHE A 122 -9.09 1.27 -1.00
N GLY A 123 -8.53 2.48 -1.04
CA GLY A 123 -8.87 3.54 -0.10
C GLY A 123 -8.55 3.11 1.34
N ARG A 124 -9.55 3.14 2.23
CA ARG A 124 -9.41 2.71 3.64
C ARG A 124 -9.76 1.23 3.85
N THR A 125 -10.07 0.49 2.79
CA THR A 125 -10.34 -0.94 2.84
C THR A 125 -9.06 -1.69 2.50
N SER A 126 -8.57 -2.54 3.38
CA SER A 126 -7.40 -3.40 3.10
C SER A 126 -7.82 -4.86 3.22
N VAL A 127 -7.32 -5.70 2.30
CA VAL A 127 -7.63 -7.13 2.19
C VAL A 127 -6.34 -7.94 2.00
N ASN A 128 -6.30 -9.17 2.52
CA ASN A 128 -5.16 -10.06 2.26
C ASN A 128 -5.16 -10.47 0.80
N ALA A 129 -3.99 -10.82 0.29
CA ALA A 129 -3.87 -11.47 -1.00
C ALA A 129 -2.83 -12.59 -1.00
N THR A 130 -2.99 -13.50 -1.96
CA THR A 130 -2.03 -14.55 -2.26
C THR A 130 -1.65 -14.46 -3.74
N VAL A 131 -0.44 -14.89 -4.09
CA VAL A 131 -0.01 -14.90 -5.49
C VAL A 131 -0.63 -16.10 -6.21
N VAL A 132 -1.33 -15.87 -7.31
CA VAL A 132 -1.91 -16.93 -8.16
C VAL A 132 -0.93 -17.37 -9.24
N GLY A 133 -0.16 -16.41 -9.76
CA GLY A 133 0.88 -16.65 -10.74
C GLY A 133 1.81 -15.45 -10.87
N THR A 134 3.04 -15.74 -11.28
CA THR A 134 4.08 -14.76 -11.55
C THR A 134 4.85 -15.17 -12.80
N ASN A 135 5.34 -14.18 -13.52
CA ASN A 135 6.30 -14.33 -14.60
C ASN A 135 7.41 -13.31 -14.39
N ASP A 136 8.51 -13.76 -13.79
CA ASP A 136 9.63 -12.87 -13.43
C ASP A 136 10.34 -12.31 -14.67
N VAL A 137 10.30 -13.02 -15.81
CA VAL A 137 10.91 -12.56 -17.08
C VAL A 137 10.09 -11.45 -17.72
N ALA A 138 8.76 -11.52 -17.62
CA ALA A 138 7.86 -10.49 -18.12
C ALA A 138 7.53 -9.41 -17.09
N ASP A 139 7.92 -9.62 -15.84
CA ASP A 139 7.63 -8.79 -14.67
C ASP A 139 6.14 -8.54 -14.43
N ILE A 140 5.32 -9.60 -14.54
CA ILE A 140 3.87 -9.55 -14.26
C ILE A 140 3.53 -10.57 -13.17
N ALA A 141 2.67 -10.17 -12.24
CA ALA A 141 2.03 -11.07 -11.29
C ALA A 141 0.51 -10.86 -11.25
N LEU A 142 -0.19 -11.95 -10.92
CA LEU A 142 -1.61 -11.94 -10.58
C LEU A 142 -1.74 -12.35 -9.12
N VAL A 143 -2.36 -11.50 -8.33
CA VAL A 143 -2.71 -11.80 -6.93
C VAL A 143 -4.21 -11.94 -6.77
N ARG A 144 -4.62 -12.80 -5.85
CA ARG A 144 -6.02 -13.02 -5.49
C ARG A 144 -6.26 -12.55 -4.07
N THR A 145 -7.23 -11.67 -3.91
CA THR A 145 -7.67 -11.25 -2.59
C THR A 145 -8.49 -12.34 -1.92
N ASP A 146 -8.42 -12.44 -0.60
CA ASP A 146 -9.16 -13.42 0.20
C ASP A 146 -10.68 -13.27 0.08
N GLN A 147 -11.15 -12.05 -0.17
CA GLN A 147 -12.54 -11.70 -0.41
C GLN A 147 -12.69 -10.75 -1.61
N PRO A 148 -13.86 -10.73 -2.26
CA PRO A 148 -14.16 -9.71 -3.27
C PRO A 148 -14.08 -8.30 -2.69
N VAL A 149 -13.52 -7.38 -3.48
CA VAL A 149 -13.41 -5.96 -3.22
C VAL A 149 -14.33 -5.20 -4.16
N GLN A 150 -14.94 -4.12 -3.66
CA GLN A 150 -15.71 -3.19 -4.51
C GLN A 150 -14.77 -2.17 -5.13
N GLY A 151 -14.82 -2.03 -6.46
CA GLY A 151 -14.02 -1.08 -7.21
C GLY A 151 -14.23 -1.23 -8.70
N HIS A 152 -13.67 -0.32 -9.48
CA HIS A 152 -13.65 -0.42 -10.94
C HIS A 152 -12.86 -1.65 -11.40
N GLU A 153 -13.46 -2.48 -12.24
CA GLU A 153 -12.79 -3.61 -12.89
C GLU A 153 -12.24 -3.14 -14.25
N PHE A 154 -10.92 -3.10 -14.36
CA PHE A 154 -10.25 -2.61 -15.55
C PHE A 154 -10.35 -3.59 -16.72
N GLN A 155 -10.57 -3.03 -17.91
CA GLN A 155 -10.45 -3.75 -19.17
C GLN A 155 -9.04 -3.57 -19.74
N LEU A 156 -8.40 -4.69 -20.10
CA LEU A 156 -7.12 -4.67 -20.82
C LEU A 156 -7.37 -4.41 -22.31
N ARG A 157 -6.60 -3.50 -22.92
CA ARG A 157 -6.63 -3.30 -24.36
C ARG A 157 -6.19 -4.58 -25.10
N THR A 158 -6.81 -4.84 -26.23
CA THR A 158 -6.48 -5.99 -27.10
C THR A 158 -5.25 -5.76 -27.98
N SER A 159 -4.82 -4.50 -28.12
CA SER A 159 -3.65 -4.10 -28.91
C SER A 159 -2.85 -3.00 -28.21
N GLU A 160 -1.62 -2.82 -28.66
CA GLU A 160 -0.77 -1.72 -28.21
C GLU A 160 -1.26 -0.37 -28.73
N PRO A 161 -1.20 0.70 -27.93
CA PRO A 161 -1.50 2.04 -28.41
C PRO A 161 -0.38 2.54 -29.34
N PRO A 162 -0.70 3.29 -30.41
CA PRO A 162 0.32 3.92 -31.24
C PRO A 162 1.22 4.88 -30.46
N VAL A 163 2.43 5.13 -30.98
CA VAL A 163 3.30 6.22 -30.50
C VAL A 163 2.53 7.55 -30.55
N ALA A 164 2.82 8.43 -29.59
CA ALA A 164 2.14 9.70 -29.31
C ALA A 164 0.70 9.58 -28.76
N THR A 165 0.22 8.37 -28.43
CA THR A 165 -1.06 8.22 -27.72
C THR A 165 -0.96 8.78 -26.31
N ASP A 166 -1.91 9.63 -25.92
CA ASP A 166 -2.08 10.13 -24.56
C ASP A 166 -2.39 8.98 -23.59
N ILE A 167 -1.60 8.88 -22.52
CA ILE A 167 -1.70 7.83 -21.49
C ILE A 167 -1.48 8.42 -20.10
N ALA A 168 -1.91 7.68 -19.07
CA ALA A 168 -1.67 8.05 -17.68
C ALA A 168 -1.35 6.85 -16.81
N ALA A 169 -0.39 7.01 -15.89
CA ALA A 169 -0.14 6.04 -14.83
C ALA A 169 -0.90 6.44 -13.57
N LEU A 170 -1.57 5.46 -12.98
CA LEU A 170 -2.25 5.58 -11.69
C LEU A 170 -1.50 4.73 -10.65
N GLY A 171 -1.28 5.27 -9.46
CA GLY A 171 -0.67 4.48 -8.39
C GLY A 171 -0.26 5.25 -7.15
N PHE A 172 0.62 4.63 -6.36
CA PHE A 172 1.03 5.07 -5.02
C PHE A 172 2.55 5.31 -4.97
N PRO A 173 3.07 6.35 -5.65
CA PRO A 173 4.50 6.62 -5.69
C PRO A 173 5.07 6.82 -4.29
N LEU A 174 6.19 6.16 -3.99
CA LEU A 174 6.90 6.21 -2.71
C LEU A 174 6.02 5.80 -1.53
N GLY A 175 4.98 4.99 -1.79
CA GLY A 175 3.98 4.61 -0.80
C GLY A 175 3.03 5.74 -0.39
N ARG A 176 3.06 6.88 -1.10
CA ARG A 176 2.21 8.06 -0.82
C ARG A 176 0.79 7.84 -1.34
N PRO A 177 -0.17 8.71 -0.95
CA PRO A 177 -1.53 8.65 -1.45
C PRO A 177 -1.63 8.61 -2.98
N PHE A 178 -2.77 8.13 -3.44
CA PHE A 178 -3.10 7.96 -4.86
C PHE A 178 -2.64 9.16 -5.71
N THR A 179 -1.96 8.86 -6.80
CA THR A 179 -1.39 9.81 -7.73
C THR A 179 -1.78 9.47 -9.17
N PHE A 180 -2.08 10.52 -9.93
CA PHE A 180 -2.24 10.49 -11.37
C PHE A 180 -1.04 11.19 -12.03
N THR A 181 -0.43 10.56 -13.03
CA THR A 181 0.61 11.18 -13.87
C THR A 181 0.30 10.94 -15.33
N LYS A 182 0.29 12.01 -16.13
CA LYS A 182 0.04 11.95 -17.59
C LYS A 182 1.37 11.86 -18.35
N GLY A 183 1.37 11.14 -19.47
CA GLY A 183 2.39 11.22 -20.51
C GLY A 183 1.85 10.75 -21.86
N THR A 184 2.75 10.28 -22.71
CA THR A 184 2.49 9.75 -24.04
C THR A 184 3.30 8.50 -24.30
N VAL A 185 2.80 7.65 -25.19
CA VAL A 185 3.59 6.52 -25.70
C VAL A 185 4.78 7.08 -26.49
N SER A 186 6.00 6.91 -25.98
CA SER A 186 7.22 7.40 -26.62
C SER A 186 7.77 6.40 -27.64
N ALA A 187 7.72 5.11 -27.34
CA ALA A 187 8.15 4.03 -28.22
C ALA A 187 7.45 2.71 -27.86
N LEU A 188 7.45 1.78 -28.81
CA LEU A 188 7.03 0.38 -28.63
C LEU A 188 8.24 -0.53 -28.84
N ASP A 189 8.08 -1.82 -28.52
CA ASP A 189 9.14 -2.83 -28.61
C ASP A 189 10.43 -2.44 -27.86
N ALA A 190 10.28 -1.64 -26.80
CA ALA A 190 11.41 -1.19 -26.01
C ALA A 190 11.97 -2.33 -25.15
N GLU A 191 13.25 -2.22 -24.81
CA GLU A 191 13.93 -3.14 -23.91
C GLU A 191 14.56 -2.36 -22.75
N GLN A 192 14.57 -2.98 -21.57
CA GLN A 192 15.20 -2.40 -20.40
C GLN A 192 15.94 -3.47 -19.59
N ASP A 193 17.24 -3.25 -19.40
CA ASP A 193 18.06 -4.04 -18.48
C ASP A 193 17.88 -3.52 -17.05
N THR A 194 17.34 -4.36 -16.17
CA THR A 194 17.08 -4.03 -14.76
C THR A 194 18.21 -4.51 -13.84
N GLY A 195 19.26 -5.13 -14.37
CA GLY A 195 20.30 -5.83 -13.60
C GLY A 195 19.92 -7.25 -13.20
N ASP A 196 18.63 -7.50 -12.93
CA ASP A 196 18.07 -8.85 -12.70
C ASP A 196 17.79 -9.60 -14.02
N GLY A 197 17.70 -8.87 -15.13
CA GLY A 197 17.41 -9.39 -16.45
C GLY A 197 17.01 -8.30 -17.44
N ILE A 198 16.83 -8.70 -18.71
CA ILE A 198 16.38 -7.79 -19.77
C ILE A 198 14.89 -7.99 -19.98
N LEU A 199 14.12 -6.96 -19.63
CA LEU A 199 12.72 -6.84 -20.02
C LEU A 199 12.66 -6.44 -21.49
N ARG A 200 11.80 -7.09 -22.27
CA ARG A 200 11.65 -6.87 -23.72
C ARG A 200 10.20 -6.56 -24.05
N ASN A 201 9.93 -6.07 -25.26
CA ASN A 201 8.57 -5.82 -25.77
C ASN A 201 7.75 -4.95 -24.81
N LEU A 202 8.35 -3.81 -24.43
CA LEU A 202 7.78 -2.85 -23.50
C LEU A 202 7.22 -1.63 -24.25
N ILE A 203 6.23 -0.99 -23.65
CA ILE A 203 5.84 0.39 -23.95
C ILE A 203 6.83 1.29 -23.23
N GLN A 204 7.50 2.17 -23.98
CA GLN A 204 8.23 3.29 -23.41
C GLN A 204 7.28 4.50 -23.31
N THR A 205 7.31 5.21 -22.19
CA THR A 205 6.51 6.40 -21.94
C THR A 205 7.35 7.50 -21.28
N ASP A 206 6.94 8.75 -21.47
CA ASP A 206 7.46 9.92 -20.76
C ASP A 206 6.67 10.26 -19.48
N THR A 207 5.67 9.43 -19.14
CA THR A 207 4.91 9.54 -17.88
C THR A 207 5.86 9.52 -16.68
N ALA A 208 5.66 10.45 -15.75
CA ALA A 208 6.43 10.52 -14.51
C ALA A 208 6.16 9.31 -13.61
N VAL A 209 7.03 8.32 -13.69
CA VAL A 209 6.97 7.11 -12.85
C VAL A 209 8.03 7.22 -11.75
N ASN A 210 7.70 6.74 -10.56
CA ASN A 210 8.58 6.59 -9.39
C ASN A 210 8.36 5.20 -8.76
N TYR A 211 9.29 4.76 -7.90
CA TYR A 211 9.07 3.59 -7.04
C TYR A 211 7.67 3.65 -6.41
N GLY A 212 6.96 2.54 -6.32
CA GLY A 212 5.58 2.48 -5.85
C GLY A 212 4.52 2.57 -6.95
N ASN A 213 4.80 3.14 -8.13
CA ASN A 213 3.89 3.00 -9.29
C ASN A 213 3.98 1.63 -9.94
N SER A 214 5.07 0.89 -9.73
CA SER A 214 5.24 -0.45 -10.30
C SER A 214 4.06 -1.35 -9.96
N GLY A 215 3.56 -2.05 -10.98
CA GLY A 215 2.34 -2.84 -10.97
C GLY A 215 1.05 -2.06 -11.24
N GLY A 216 1.10 -0.72 -11.25
CA GLY A 216 -0.06 0.13 -11.53
C GLY A 216 -0.45 0.16 -13.00
N PRO A 217 -1.72 0.50 -13.30
CA PRO A 217 -2.21 0.55 -14.67
C PRO A 217 -1.70 1.80 -15.39
N LEU A 218 -1.25 1.60 -16.62
CA LEU A 218 -1.04 2.65 -17.62
C LEU A 218 -2.29 2.69 -18.51
N ILE A 219 -3.11 3.73 -18.40
CA ILE A 219 -4.44 3.80 -19.02
C ILE A 219 -4.50 4.81 -20.18
N THR A 220 -5.40 4.57 -21.13
CA THR A 220 -5.79 5.52 -22.18
C THR A 220 -7.00 6.36 -21.76
N GLN A 221 -7.38 7.37 -22.57
CA GLN A 221 -8.50 8.29 -22.26
C GLN A 221 -9.88 7.61 -22.22
N ASP A 222 -10.01 6.39 -22.74
CA ASP A 222 -11.21 5.55 -22.63
C ASP A 222 -11.23 4.71 -21.34
N GLY A 223 -10.25 4.89 -20.44
CA GLY A 223 -10.14 4.18 -19.17
C GLY A 223 -9.60 2.74 -19.29
N GLN A 224 -9.26 2.28 -20.50
CA GLN A 224 -8.70 0.94 -20.69
C GLN A 224 -7.20 0.91 -20.38
N VAL A 225 -6.72 -0.24 -19.91
CA VAL A 225 -5.30 -0.45 -19.58
C VAL A 225 -4.53 -0.76 -20.85
N ALA A 226 -3.60 0.12 -21.21
CA ALA A 226 -2.62 -0.09 -22.26
C ALA A 226 -1.40 -0.92 -21.80
N GLY A 227 -1.07 -0.88 -20.51
CA GLY A 227 0.01 -1.68 -19.95
C GLY A 227 0.13 -1.60 -18.43
N VAL A 228 1.10 -2.32 -17.88
CA VAL A 228 1.43 -2.36 -16.45
C VAL A 228 2.78 -1.72 -16.24
N VAL A 229 2.84 -0.65 -15.45
CA VAL A 229 4.09 0.06 -15.16
C VAL A 229 5.04 -0.88 -14.42
N VAL A 230 6.28 -1.03 -14.87
CA VAL A 230 7.25 -1.95 -14.24
C VAL A 230 8.49 -1.25 -13.73
N THR A 231 9.02 -0.27 -14.47
CA THR A 231 10.24 0.42 -14.06
C THR A 231 10.40 1.75 -14.77
N ALA A 232 11.30 2.59 -14.26
CA ALA A 232 11.86 3.71 -15.01
C ALA A 232 13.17 3.31 -15.69
N GLU A 233 13.71 4.15 -16.56
CA GLU A 233 15.06 4.00 -17.08
C GLU A 233 16.08 4.10 -15.94
N ILE A 234 16.73 2.99 -15.66
CA ILE A 234 17.76 2.86 -14.63
C ILE A 234 19.01 2.23 -15.27
N ARG A 235 20.18 2.85 -15.05
CA ARG A 235 21.49 2.40 -15.52
C ARG A 235 22.49 2.53 -14.37
N GLY A 236 22.68 1.45 -13.60
CA GLY A 236 23.43 1.53 -12.35
C GLY A 236 22.79 2.52 -11.39
N ASN A 237 23.55 3.53 -10.94
CA ASN A 237 23.04 4.59 -10.04
C ASN A 237 22.39 5.76 -10.80
N PHE A 238 22.37 5.74 -12.13
CA PHE A 238 21.74 6.77 -12.94
C PHE A 238 20.27 6.41 -13.19
N ARG A 239 19.39 7.38 -12.98
CA ARG A 239 17.96 7.29 -13.31
C ARG A 239 17.63 8.39 -14.31
N ALA A 240 17.12 8.02 -15.49
CA ALA A 240 16.71 9.02 -16.45
C ALA A 240 15.32 9.57 -16.09
N GLU A 241 15.16 10.86 -16.28
CA GLU A 241 13.87 11.54 -16.17
C GLU A 241 13.10 11.43 -17.49
N GLY A 242 11.79 11.24 -17.41
CA GLY A 242 10.92 11.18 -18.59
C GLY A 242 11.12 9.93 -19.48
N ILE A 243 11.67 8.84 -18.92
CA ILE A 243 11.71 7.54 -19.59
C ILE A 243 11.28 6.47 -18.59
N ALA A 244 10.14 5.84 -18.87
CA ALA A 244 9.61 4.74 -18.10
C ALA A 244 9.05 3.64 -19.00
N TYR A 245 8.86 2.47 -18.40
CA TYR A 245 8.53 1.25 -19.11
C TYR A 245 7.31 0.56 -18.51
N ALA A 246 6.44 0.08 -19.40
CA ALA A 246 5.28 -0.71 -19.05
C ALA A 246 5.18 -1.98 -19.90
N VAL A 247 4.74 -3.07 -19.29
CA VAL A 247 4.45 -4.32 -20.00
C VAL A 247 3.12 -4.20 -20.70
N THR A 248 3.04 -4.64 -21.96
CA THR A 248 1.89 -4.39 -22.83
C THR A 248 0.65 -5.16 -22.37
N ALA A 249 -0.53 -4.54 -22.50
CA ALA A 249 -1.80 -5.17 -22.12
C ALA A 249 -2.05 -6.56 -22.76
N PRO A 250 -1.70 -6.82 -24.04
CA PRO A 250 -1.80 -8.17 -24.61
C PRO A 250 -0.99 -9.23 -23.86
N ARG A 251 0.21 -8.90 -23.39
CA ARG A 251 1.06 -9.83 -22.62
C ARG A 251 0.50 -10.08 -21.23
N VAL A 252 -0.02 -9.02 -20.60
CA VAL A 252 -0.71 -9.11 -19.30
C VAL A 252 -1.94 -10.01 -19.44
N ALA A 253 -2.74 -9.81 -20.49
CA ALA A 253 -3.93 -10.62 -20.76
C ALA A 253 -3.59 -12.10 -20.96
N ALA A 254 -2.49 -12.42 -21.67
CA ALA A 254 -2.03 -13.79 -21.83
C ALA A 254 -1.69 -14.45 -20.48
N ALA A 255 -0.93 -13.75 -19.63
CA ALA A 255 -0.57 -14.23 -18.29
C ALA A 255 -1.81 -14.40 -17.38
N VAL A 256 -2.71 -13.42 -17.36
CA VAL A 256 -3.97 -13.48 -16.61
C VAL A 256 -4.82 -14.66 -17.04
N ASN A 257 -4.99 -14.89 -18.34
CA ASN A 257 -5.79 -16.01 -18.84
C ASN A 257 -5.21 -17.38 -18.46
N GLU A 258 -3.89 -17.49 -18.37
CA GLU A 258 -3.21 -18.70 -17.91
C GLU A 258 -3.45 -18.96 -16.42
N TRP A 259 -3.48 -17.90 -15.60
CA TRP A 259 -3.42 -18.04 -14.14
C TRP A 259 -4.77 -17.93 -13.45
N LYS A 260 -5.76 -17.21 -14.00
CA LYS A 260 -7.02 -16.89 -13.30
C LYS A 260 -7.80 -18.13 -12.82
N SER A 261 -7.64 -19.26 -13.48
CA SER A 261 -8.28 -20.55 -13.15
C SER A 261 -7.47 -21.42 -12.17
N ARG A 262 -6.23 -21.02 -11.81
CA ARG A 262 -5.42 -21.76 -10.84
C ARG A 262 -6.03 -21.66 -9.45
N SER A 263 -6.19 -22.82 -8.81
CA SER A 263 -6.73 -22.95 -7.45
C SER A 263 -5.66 -23.00 -6.36
N THR A 264 -4.41 -23.31 -6.71
CA THR A 264 -3.29 -23.39 -5.77
C THR A 264 -2.43 -22.13 -5.89
N PRO A 265 -2.34 -21.31 -4.83
CA PRO A 265 -1.46 -20.16 -4.80
C PRO A 265 0.03 -20.56 -4.86
N VAL A 266 0.88 -19.64 -5.31
CA VAL A 266 2.32 -19.73 -5.12
C VAL A 266 2.60 -19.60 -3.62
N ALA A 267 3.38 -20.54 -3.09
CA ALA A 267 3.75 -20.54 -1.68
C ALA A 267 4.61 -19.31 -1.34
N PHE A 268 4.33 -18.71 -0.19
CA PHE A 268 5.15 -17.62 0.33
C PHE A 268 6.53 -18.10 0.78
N LYS A 269 7.44 -17.13 0.91
CA LYS A 269 8.80 -17.36 1.39
C LYS A 269 8.79 -17.72 2.88
N ASP A 270 9.53 -18.78 3.23
CA ASP A 270 9.85 -19.13 4.62
C ASP A 270 11.06 -18.31 5.10
N CYS A 271 10.93 -17.62 6.23
CA CYS A 271 11.96 -16.75 6.80
C CYS A 271 12.88 -17.45 7.83
N GLY A 272 12.81 -18.77 7.96
CA GLY A 272 13.83 -19.57 8.63
C GLY A 272 13.77 -19.60 10.16
N ASN A 273 12.76 -18.97 10.78
CA ASN A 273 12.38 -19.29 12.16
C ASN A 273 11.47 -20.52 12.15
N ALA A 274 11.35 -21.21 13.30
CA ALA A 274 10.39 -22.31 13.40
C ALA A 274 9.01 -21.74 13.01
N PRO A 275 8.40 -22.21 11.92
CA PRO A 275 7.12 -21.68 11.51
C PRO A 275 6.10 -22.05 12.59
N ALA A 276 5.06 -21.22 12.74
CA ALA A 276 3.93 -21.64 13.55
C ALA A 276 3.46 -23.04 13.07
N PRO A 277 3.02 -23.93 13.98
CA PRO A 277 2.75 -25.35 13.67
C PRO A 277 1.87 -25.60 12.43
N ASP A 278 0.98 -24.65 12.11
CA ASP A 278 0.05 -24.71 10.98
C ASP A 278 0.35 -23.65 9.91
N SER A 279 1.54 -23.67 9.29
CA SER A 279 1.96 -22.83 8.14
C SER A 279 2.11 -21.32 8.40
N GLY A 280 2.07 -20.88 9.66
CA GLY A 280 2.17 -19.46 10.02
C GLY A 280 0.86 -18.67 9.89
N PHE A 281 -0.13 -19.21 9.19
CA PHE A 281 -1.45 -18.60 9.07
C PHE A 281 -2.35 -18.97 10.24
N PHE A 282 -3.18 -18.02 10.67
CA PHE A 282 -4.15 -18.22 11.72
C PHE A 282 -5.49 -17.57 11.34
N PRO A 283 -6.62 -18.14 11.78
CA PRO A 283 -7.92 -17.52 11.57
C PRO A 283 -7.98 -16.16 12.28
N PHE A 284 -8.25 -15.13 11.48
CA PHE A 284 -8.54 -13.79 11.95
C PHE A 284 -9.97 -13.42 11.55
N THR A 285 -10.82 -13.12 12.53
CA THR A 285 -12.20 -12.69 12.28
C THR A 285 -12.40 -11.23 12.70
N VAL A 286 -13.30 -10.55 11.99
CA VAL A 286 -13.71 -9.18 12.31
C VAL A 286 -15.19 -9.21 12.65
N SER A 287 -15.50 -9.13 13.94
CA SER A 287 -16.88 -9.06 14.46
C SER A 287 -17.28 -7.63 14.81
N ALA A 288 -16.31 -6.71 14.90
CA ALA A 288 -16.54 -5.31 15.18
C ALA A 288 -17.35 -4.62 14.07
N ASP A 289 -18.46 -3.98 14.47
CA ASP A 289 -19.27 -3.12 13.60
C ASP A 289 -18.68 -1.70 13.57
N HIS A 290 -17.73 -1.47 12.66
CA HIS A 290 -17.09 -0.17 12.43
C HIS A 290 -16.48 -0.10 11.04
N ASP A 291 -16.58 1.04 10.36
CA ASP A 291 -16.08 1.24 8.99
C ASP A 291 -14.58 0.91 8.82
N GLN A 292 -13.81 1.13 9.88
CA GLN A 292 -12.36 0.86 9.92
C GLN A 292 -11.99 -0.51 10.50
N ALA A 293 -12.97 -1.32 10.90
CA ALA A 293 -12.68 -2.61 11.54
C ALA A 293 -11.89 -3.54 10.62
N ARG A 294 -12.23 -3.60 9.33
CA ARG A 294 -11.53 -4.46 8.38
C ARG A 294 -10.07 -4.03 8.17
N SER A 295 -9.79 -2.74 8.03
CA SER A 295 -8.43 -2.24 7.81
C SER A 295 -7.55 -2.29 9.05
N ILE A 296 -8.11 -2.04 10.24
CA ILE A 296 -7.44 -2.29 11.51
C ILE A 296 -7.14 -3.79 11.66
N GLY A 297 -8.15 -4.64 11.44
CA GLY A 297 -8.00 -6.10 11.53
C GLY A 297 -6.89 -6.62 10.63
N GLN A 298 -6.80 -6.10 9.40
CA GLN A 298 -5.74 -6.44 8.46
C GLN A 298 -4.34 -6.05 8.96
N SER A 299 -4.21 -4.88 9.58
CA SER A 299 -2.92 -4.43 10.11
C SER A 299 -2.44 -5.32 11.27
N LEU A 300 -3.37 -5.73 12.14
CA LEU A 300 -3.11 -6.69 13.21
C LEU A 300 -2.82 -8.10 12.69
N LEU A 301 -3.50 -8.50 11.62
CA LEU A 301 -3.25 -9.77 10.95
C LEU A 301 -1.84 -9.84 10.35
N LEU A 302 -1.42 -8.82 9.61
CA LEU A 302 -0.06 -8.74 9.06
C LEU A 302 0.99 -8.75 10.17
N HIS A 303 0.71 -8.07 11.29
CA HIS A 303 1.60 -8.09 12.45
C HIS A 303 1.74 -9.51 13.02
N GLY A 304 0.63 -10.20 13.26
CA GLY A 304 0.63 -11.59 13.75
C GLY A 304 1.26 -12.57 12.74
N GLN A 305 1.00 -12.40 11.44
CA GLN A 305 1.60 -13.23 10.38
C GLN A 305 3.11 -13.01 10.32
N GLY A 306 3.57 -11.76 10.39
CA GLY A 306 4.99 -11.45 10.43
C GLY A 306 5.69 -12.10 11.64
N ILE A 307 5.03 -12.13 12.81
CA ILE A 307 5.52 -12.89 13.97
C ILE A 307 5.59 -14.39 13.65
N ASN A 308 4.49 -14.98 13.16
CA ASN A 308 4.38 -16.41 12.92
C ASN A 308 5.30 -16.94 11.80
N GLN A 309 5.60 -16.11 10.81
CA GLN A 309 6.53 -16.43 9.72
C GLN A 309 7.98 -16.07 10.08
N GLY A 310 8.23 -15.47 11.25
CA GLY A 310 9.56 -15.02 11.63
C GLY A 310 10.05 -13.77 10.91
N ALA A 311 9.18 -13.09 10.14
CA ALA A 311 9.44 -11.79 9.51
C ALA A 311 9.32 -10.65 10.55
N TYR A 312 10.11 -10.72 11.63
CA TYR A 312 10.02 -9.81 12.76
C TYR A 312 10.29 -8.36 12.39
N THR A 313 11.21 -8.09 11.46
CA THR A 313 11.46 -6.72 10.97
C THR A 313 10.22 -6.11 10.35
N ALA A 314 9.45 -6.88 9.59
CA ALA A 314 8.21 -6.42 8.98
C ALA A 314 7.10 -6.26 10.02
N ALA A 315 6.93 -7.23 10.93
CA ALA A 315 5.98 -7.10 12.03
C ALA A 315 6.24 -5.86 12.89
N PHE A 316 7.52 -5.55 13.15
CA PHE A 316 7.95 -4.38 13.92
C PHE A 316 7.65 -3.05 13.22
N LYS A 317 7.68 -3.02 11.88
CA LYS A 317 7.35 -1.82 11.08
C LYS A 317 5.85 -1.48 11.06
N LEU A 318 4.99 -2.37 11.56
CA LEU A 318 3.58 -2.09 11.79
C LEU A 318 3.32 -1.37 13.12
N LEU A 319 4.37 -1.12 13.91
CA LEU A 319 4.31 -0.24 15.07
C LEU A 319 4.54 1.22 14.63
N THR A 320 3.99 2.19 15.36
CA THR A 320 4.29 3.61 15.09
C THR A 320 5.78 3.90 15.35
N PRO A 321 6.38 4.92 14.69
CA PRO A 321 7.77 5.30 14.92
C PRO A 321 8.08 5.57 16.41
N GLU A 322 7.14 6.16 17.14
CA GLU A 322 7.25 6.42 18.58
C GLU A 322 7.36 5.11 19.36
N LEU A 323 6.50 4.13 19.05
CA LEU A 323 6.50 2.84 19.72
C LEU A 323 7.76 2.02 19.36
N GLN A 324 8.20 2.05 18.10
CA GLN A 324 9.47 1.44 17.68
C GLN A 324 10.64 2.00 18.48
N ALA A 325 10.71 3.33 18.66
CA ALA A 325 11.75 3.97 19.44
C ALA A 325 11.79 3.50 20.91
N THR A 326 10.64 3.12 21.50
CA THR A 326 10.61 2.57 22.87
C THR A 326 11.23 1.18 22.98
N PHE A 327 11.17 0.38 21.91
CA PHE A 327 11.74 -0.97 21.86
C PHE A 327 13.18 -1.00 21.37
N GLY A 328 13.60 0.04 20.63
CA GLY A 328 14.93 0.15 20.04
C GLY A 328 14.93 -0.34 18.59
N ASP A 329 15.12 -1.64 18.40
CA ASP A 329 15.14 -2.27 17.07
C ASP A 329 14.35 -3.58 17.04
N ALA A 330 14.12 -4.09 15.83
CA ALA A 330 13.34 -5.31 15.61
C ALA A 330 13.97 -6.54 16.29
N ALA A 331 15.30 -6.67 16.27
CA ALA A 331 16.00 -7.81 16.85
C ALA A 331 15.86 -7.86 18.38
N ARG A 332 15.90 -6.69 19.02
CA ARG A 332 15.66 -6.54 20.46
C ARG A 332 14.20 -6.78 20.81
N TRP A 333 13.27 -6.28 20.01
CA TRP A 333 11.83 -6.48 20.21
C TRP A 333 11.44 -7.96 20.08
N SER A 334 12.01 -8.67 19.11
CA SER A 334 11.62 -10.05 18.78
C SER A 334 12.36 -11.13 19.56
N LYS A 335 13.31 -10.75 20.43
CA LYS A 335 14.22 -11.68 21.10
C LYS A 335 13.51 -12.84 21.81
N ASP A 336 12.37 -12.55 22.43
CA ASP A 336 11.59 -13.50 23.23
C ASP A 336 10.29 -13.94 22.51
N LEU A 337 10.15 -13.63 21.21
CA LEU A 337 9.01 -14.04 20.38
C LEU A 337 9.27 -15.35 19.60
N GLY A 338 10.48 -15.92 19.72
CA GLY A 338 10.94 -17.05 18.91
C GLY A 338 10.13 -18.34 19.03
N SER A 339 9.38 -18.49 20.12
CA SER A 339 8.47 -19.61 20.36
C SER A 339 6.99 -19.20 20.37
N SER A 340 6.69 -17.89 20.28
CA SER A 340 5.34 -17.35 20.47
C SER A 340 4.61 -17.21 19.13
N TYR A 341 3.50 -17.93 18.99
CA TYR A 341 2.71 -17.96 17.77
C TYR A 341 1.26 -17.58 18.04
N TRP A 342 0.69 -16.77 17.14
CA TRP A 342 -0.74 -16.45 17.12
C TRP A 342 -1.48 -17.62 16.49
N THR A 343 -2.50 -18.14 17.17
CA THR A 343 -3.30 -19.28 16.67
C THR A 343 -4.74 -18.92 16.34
N ARG A 344 -5.24 -17.79 16.88
CA ARG A 344 -6.55 -17.22 16.55
C ARG A 344 -6.60 -15.77 16.98
N ALA A 345 -7.22 -14.91 16.18
CA ALA A 345 -7.60 -13.57 16.64
C ALA A 345 -9.01 -13.18 16.18
N GLU A 346 -9.68 -12.37 16.99
CA GLU A 346 -10.96 -11.77 16.68
C GLU A 346 -10.96 -10.30 17.09
N LEU A 347 -11.14 -9.40 16.12
CA LEU A 347 -11.40 -8.00 16.39
C LEU A 347 -12.86 -7.82 16.80
N ILE A 348 -13.09 -7.61 18.10
CA ILE A 348 -14.44 -7.60 18.71
C ILE A 348 -15.06 -6.21 18.77
N LYS A 349 -14.24 -5.16 18.89
CA LYS A 349 -14.76 -3.79 18.96
C LYS A 349 -13.72 -2.79 18.48
N VAL A 350 -14.17 -1.81 17.69
CA VAL A 350 -13.43 -0.59 17.42
C VAL A 350 -14.16 0.59 18.06
N THR A 351 -13.43 1.49 18.70
CA THR A 351 -14.00 2.67 19.36
C THR A 351 -13.32 3.95 18.87
N GLY A 352 -14.13 4.92 18.48
CA GLY A 352 -13.76 6.25 18.00
C GLY A 352 -14.63 6.67 16.81
N ALA A 353 -14.42 7.87 16.27
CA ALA A 353 -15.16 8.31 15.09
C ALA A 353 -14.58 7.65 13.83
N PRO A 354 -15.41 7.28 12.81
CA PRO A 354 -14.91 6.62 11.61
C PRO A 354 -13.80 7.37 10.88
N SER A 355 -13.84 8.71 10.91
CA SER A 355 -12.84 9.60 10.29
C SER A 355 -11.69 9.99 11.22
N ALA A 356 -11.63 9.49 12.45
CA ALA A 356 -10.54 9.79 13.36
C ALA A 356 -9.25 9.10 12.91
N ASP A 357 -8.12 9.74 13.17
CA ASP A 357 -6.79 9.16 12.93
C ASP A 357 -6.35 8.27 14.09
N ASP A 358 -6.99 8.38 15.26
CA ASP A 358 -6.72 7.53 16.42
C ASP A 358 -7.96 6.73 16.81
N LEU A 359 -7.81 5.41 16.91
CA LEU A 359 -8.87 4.48 17.31
C LEU A 359 -8.34 3.48 18.34
N SER A 360 -9.26 2.87 19.11
CA SER A 360 -8.92 1.72 19.94
C SER A 360 -9.60 0.45 19.43
N ALA A 361 -8.86 -0.66 19.42
CA ALA A 361 -9.31 -1.95 18.94
C ALA A 361 -9.20 -3.00 20.05
N ASP A 362 -10.33 -3.53 20.50
CA ASP A 362 -10.38 -4.64 21.44
C ASP A 362 -10.32 -5.96 20.66
N VAL A 363 -9.40 -6.83 21.03
CA VAL A 363 -9.08 -8.07 20.31
C VAL A 363 -9.04 -9.24 21.29
N ASN A 364 -9.76 -10.31 20.96
CA ASN A 364 -9.52 -11.62 21.56
C ASN A 364 -8.38 -12.27 20.78
N LEU A 365 -7.29 -12.64 21.44
CA LEU A 365 -6.13 -13.26 20.82
C LEU A 365 -5.84 -14.57 21.55
N GLN A 366 -5.57 -15.64 20.82
CA GLN A 366 -5.01 -16.87 21.36
C GLN A 366 -3.58 -17.04 20.85
N THR A 367 -2.66 -17.34 21.77
CA THR A 367 -1.27 -17.66 21.44
C THR A 367 -0.87 -19.01 22.02
N ILE A 368 0.13 -19.62 21.41
CA ILE A 368 0.92 -20.70 21.99
C ILE A 368 2.37 -20.25 22.10
N GLN A 369 3.06 -20.73 23.14
CA GLN A 369 4.49 -20.48 23.31
C GLN A 369 5.17 -21.59 24.10
N ASP A 370 6.51 -21.65 24.05
CA ASP A 370 7.26 -22.49 24.97
C ASP A 370 7.07 -22.01 26.42
N ALA A 371 7.06 -22.94 27.37
CA ALA A 371 6.86 -22.61 28.79
C ALA A 371 7.92 -21.63 29.34
N ALA A 372 9.11 -21.60 28.75
CA ALA A 372 10.17 -20.66 29.10
C ALA A 372 9.82 -19.20 28.78
N ASP A 373 8.95 -18.98 27.79
CA ASP A 373 8.52 -17.66 27.30
C ASP A 373 7.10 -17.30 27.77
N ALA A 374 6.54 -18.10 28.67
CA ALA A 374 5.20 -17.90 29.20
C ALA A 374 5.07 -16.62 30.03
N TYR A 375 3.88 -16.03 30.01
CA TYR A 375 3.55 -14.83 30.76
C TYR A 375 3.86 -14.99 32.27
N HIS A 376 4.56 -14.04 32.88
CA HIS A 376 5.04 -14.07 34.29
C HIS A 376 5.79 -15.30 34.77
N GLY A 377 6.42 -16.08 33.88
CA GLY A 377 7.06 -17.32 34.30
C GLY A 377 6.04 -18.32 34.86
N THR A 378 4.81 -18.25 34.35
CA THR A 378 3.84 -19.34 34.47
C THR A 378 4.29 -20.52 33.60
N ASP A 379 3.67 -21.69 33.76
CA ASP A 379 3.87 -22.83 32.84
C ASP A 379 2.86 -22.79 31.67
N GLN A 380 2.26 -21.63 31.39
CA GLN A 380 1.22 -21.50 30.36
C GLN A 380 1.84 -21.52 28.96
N THR A 381 1.71 -22.67 28.30
CA THR A 381 2.08 -22.85 26.89
C THR A 381 0.99 -22.41 25.92
N CYS A 382 -0.20 -22.08 26.43
CA CYS A 382 -1.31 -21.52 25.66
C CYS A 382 -2.01 -20.44 26.47
N SER A 383 -2.30 -19.30 25.83
CA SER A 383 -2.85 -18.12 26.49
C SER A 383 -4.00 -17.52 25.67
N ASN A 384 -5.13 -17.29 26.33
CA ASN A 384 -6.24 -16.49 25.84
C ASN A 384 -6.10 -15.07 26.38
N TRP A 385 -5.88 -14.13 25.47
CA TRP A 385 -5.71 -12.71 25.74
C TRP A 385 -6.96 -11.94 25.35
N ARG A 386 -7.21 -10.87 26.11
CA ARG A 386 -8.12 -9.81 25.68
C ARG A 386 -7.37 -8.49 25.74
N ILE A 387 -6.92 -8.04 24.58
CA ILE A 387 -5.98 -6.92 24.42
C ILE A 387 -6.73 -5.73 23.86
N ARG A 388 -6.45 -4.54 24.38
CA ARG A 388 -6.80 -3.29 23.70
C ARG A 388 -5.57 -2.74 23.01
N TYR A 389 -5.63 -2.67 21.69
CA TYR A 389 -4.66 -1.98 20.85
C TYR A 389 -5.07 -0.52 20.68
N SER A 390 -4.11 0.39 20.82
CA SER A 390 -4.22 1.77 20.33
C SER A 390 -3.72 1.77 18.89
N MET A 391 -4.53 2.29 17.96
CA MET A 391 -4.27 2.31 16.53
C MET A 391 -4.17 3.75 16.03
N HIS A 392 -3.22 4.03 15.15
CA HIS A 392 -3.02 5.35 14.52
C HIS A 392 -3.00 5.22 12.99
N TRP A 393 -3.69 6.11 12.28
CA TRP A 393 -3.72 6.18 10.83
C TRP A 393 -2.57 7.08 10.34
N ASP A 394 -1.64 6.52 9.57
CA ASP A 394 -0.46 7.26 9.07
C ASP A 394 -0.70 7.96 7.72
N GLY A 395 -1.95 7.98 7.24
CA GLY A 395 -2.31 8.44 5.90
C GLY A 395 -2.36 7.33 4.85
N THR A 396 -1.94 6.12 5.19
CA THR A 396 -1.77 5.00 4.26
C THR A 396 -2.28 3.67 4.83
N ARG A 397 -1.98 3.38 6.10
CA ARG A 397 -2.43 2.19 6.82
C ARG A 397 -2.59 2.49 8.32
N TRP A 398 -3.19 1.54 9.04
CA TRP A 398 -3.26 1.59 10.50
C TRP A 398 -2.00 1.01 11.12
N LEU A 399 -1.36 1.75 12.01
CA LEU A 399 -0.20 1.33 12.79
C LEU A 399 -0.59 1.09 14.25
N ILE A 400 0.10 0.16 14.91
CA ILE A 400 -0.05 -0.12 16.33
C ILE A 400 0.72 0.95 17.11
N ALA A 401 -0.01 1.81 17.82
CA ALA A 401 0.54 2.87 18.67
C ALA A 401 0.76 2.42 20.11
N GLY A 402 0.13 1.32 20.54
CA GLY A 402 0.32 0.76 21.86
C GLY A 402 -0.62 -0.40 22.18
N THR A 403 -0.38 -1.03 23.32
CA THR A 403 -1.19 -2.14 23.84
C THR A 403 -1.47 -1.95 25.32
N SER A 404 -2.64 -2.41 25.76
CA SER A 404 -3.02 -2.43 27.17
C SER A 404 -3.89 -3.65 27.47
N LEU A 405 -3.94 -4.03 28.75
CA LEU A 405 -4.73 -5.16 29.26
C LEU A 405 -5.85 -4.67 30.20
N PRO A 406 -6.83 -3.87 29.70
CA PRO A 406 -7.89 -3.35 30.56
C PRO A 406 -8.85 -4.44 31.05
N PHE A 407 -8.70 -5.66 30.54
CA PHE A 407 -9.51 -6.83 30.86
C PHE A 407 -8.80 -7.82 31.80
N GLY A 408 -7.61 -7.45 32.30
CA GLY A 408 -6.79 -8.30 33.16
C GLY A 408 -5.76 -9.12 32.40
N ASP A 409 -5.04 -9.94 33.16
CA ASP A 409 -4.00 -10.84 32.65
C ASP A 409 -4.60 -11.93 31.74
N PRO A 410 -3.82 -12.47 30.78
CA PRO A 410 -4.25 -13.63 29.99
C PRO A 410 -4.56 -14.84 30.88
N THR A 411 -5.52 -15.64 30.44
CA THR A 411 -5.84 -16.92 31.07
C THR A 411 -5.28 -18.05 30.23
N ALA A 412 -5.05 -19.22 30.84
CA ALA A 412 -4.80 -20.43 30.06
C ALA A 412 -5.95 -20.69 29.07
N CYS A 413 -5.63 -21.24 27.91
CA CYS A 413 -6.58 -22.05 27.16
C CYS A 413 -6.59 -23.47 27.73
#